data_AF-A0A9Q3PLU0-F1
#
_entry.id   AF-A0A9Q3PLU0-F1
#
_cell.length_a   1.000
_cell.length_b   1.000
_cell.length_c   1.000
_cell.angle_alpha   90.00
_cell.angle_beta   90.00
_cell.angle_gamma   90.00
#
_symmetry.space_group_name_H-M   'P 1'
#
loop_
_entity.id
_entity.type
_entity.pdbx_description
1 polymer ?
#
loop_
_entity_poly.entity_id
_entity_poly.type
_entity_poly.pdbx_seq_one_letter_code
_entity_poly.pdbx_strand_id
1 'polypeptide(L)'
;MIKIQEPSRPWEIVHMDRLTGLPPGGDRSYNSCLVIVDRFSKTPIFLPSHKHDTAMDTALLIWNRGVSCTGIFKNSISDRDPKFTSALWTNLYQLFGTKLSFSTA
;
A
#
# COMPACT_ATOMS: atom_id res chain seq x y z
N MET A 1 -5.87 -19.03 -7.06
CA MET A 1 -5.18 -17.93 -7.77
C MET A 1 -6.20 -16.86 -8.13
N ILE A 2 -6.15 -15.67 -7.52
CA ILE A 2 -7.08 -14.57 -7.86
C ILE A 2 -6.73 -14.09 -9.26
N LYS A 3 -7.69 -14.15 -10.20
CA LYS A 3 -7.50 -13.67 -11.57
C LYS A 3 -7.64 -12.15 -11.58
N ILE A 4 -6.52 -11.45 -11.44
CA ILE A 4 -6.48 -9.98 -11.46
C ILE A 4 -6.31 -9.55 -12.93
N GLN A 5 -7.27 -8.80 -13.47
CA GLN A 5 -7.18 -8.23 -14.82
C GLN A 5 -5.91 -7.40 -15.00
N GLU A 6 -5.31 -7.43 -16.18
CA GLU A 6 -4.16 -6.58 -16.47
C GLU A 6 -4.57 -5.10 -16.45
N PRO A 7 -3.76 -4.22 -15.82
CA PRO A 7 -4.04 -2.79 -15.84
C PRO A 7 -3.89 -2.23 -17.26
N SER A 8 -4.72 -1.26 -17.61
CA SER A 8 -4.67 -0.58 -18.91
C SER A 8 -3.87 0.73 -18.87
N ARG A 9 -3.60 1.24 -17.66
CA ARG A 9 -2.91 2.50 -17.41
C ARG A 9 -2.01 2.37 -16.17
N PRO A 10 -0.94 3.18 -16.06
CA PRO A 10 -0.16 3.30 -14.83
C PRO A 10 -1.05 3.56 -13.62
N TRP A 11 -0.70 2.93 -12.49
CA TRP A 11 -1.33 3.14 -11.18
C TRP A 11 -2.78 2.68 -11.04
N GLU A 12 -3.37 2.02 -12.04
CA GLU A 12 -4.71 1.45 -11.88
C GLU A 12 -4.73 0.30 -10.87
N ILE A 13 -3.71 -0.55 -10.90
CA ILE A 13 -3.58 -1.72 -10.04
C ILE A 13 -2.21 -1.68 -9.39
N VAL A 14 -2.19 -1.70 -8.05
CA VAL A 14 -0.95 -1.70 -7.28
C VAL A 14 -0.80 -2.92 -6.40
N HIS A 15 0.44 -3.33 -6.19
CA HIS A 15 0.82 -4.25 -5.13
C HIS A 15 1.39 -3.45 -3.96
N MET A 16 0.98 -3.79 -2.75
CA MET A 16 1.46 -3.15 -1.52
C MET A 16 2.08 -4.21 -0.63
N ASP A 17 3.27 -3.90 -0.12
CA ASP A 17 4.00 -4.78 0.79
C ASP A 17 4.78 -3.95 1.80
N ARG A 18 5.10 -4.53 2.95
CA ARG A 18 5.84 -3.85 4.01
C ARG A 18 7.11 -4.59 4.37
N LEU A 19 8.22 -3.91 4.13
CA LEU A 19 9.54 -4.33 4.56
C LEU A 19 9.77 -3.86 6.00
N THR A 20 10.05 -4.78 6.91
CA THR A 20 10.32 -4.48 8.32
C THR A 20 11.68 -5.00 8.77
N GLY A 21 12.17 -4.54 9.92
CA GLY A 21 13.46 -4.98 10.47
C GLY A 21 14.66 -4.27 9.84
N LEU A 22 14.44 -3.11 9.22
CA LEU A 22 15.52 -2.28 8.71
C LEU A 22 16.26 -1.60 9.88
N PRO A 23 17.58 -1.40 9.79
CA PRO A 23 18.30 -0.53 10.72
C PRO A 23 17.65 0.86 10.73
N PRO A 24 17.44 1.47 11.92
CA PRO A 24 16.89 2.83 12.00
C PRO A 24 17.73 3.82 11.20
N GLY A 25 17.08 4.59 10.33
CA GLY A 25 17.78 5.52 9.41
C GLY A 25 17.09 6.87 9.25
N GLY A 26 17.92 7.87 8.91
CA GLY A 26 17.53 9.27 8.74
C GLY A 26 17.12 9.98 10.04
N ASP A 27 16.76 11.26 9.95
CA ASP A 27 16.47 12.11 11.11
C ASP A 27 15.25 11.64 11.93
N ARG A 28 14.40 10.80 11.34
CA ARG A 28 13.18 10.26 11.98
C ARG A 28 13.31 8.78 12.39
N SER A 29 14.50 8.20 12.27
CA SER A 29 14.80 6.82 12.68
C SER A 29 13.80 5.79 12.13
N TYR A 30 13.45 5.90 10.85
CA TYR A 30 12.56 4.95 10.19
C TYR A 30 13.20 3.56 10.17
N ASN A 31 12.42 2.53 10.51
CA ASN A 31 12.89 1.14 10.64
C ASN A 31 12.04 0.15 9.81
N SER A 32 11.20 0.68 8.94
CA SER A 32 10.30 -0.03 8.05
C SER A 32 10.10 0.78 6.77
N CYS A 33 9.66 0.13 5.70
CA CYS A 33 9.30 0.77 4.45
C CYS A 33 8.02 0.14 3.91
N LEU A 34 7.02 0.97 3.61
CA LEU A 34 5.90 0.56 2.79
C LEU A 34 6.30 0.69 1.32
N VAL A 35 6.11 -0.39 0.57
CA VAL A 35 6.41 -0.45 -0.86
C VAL A 35 5.10 -0.53 -1.61
N ILE A 36 4.91 0.37 -2.58
CA ILE A 36 3.77 0.35 -3.50
C ILE A 36 4.32 0.16 -4.90
N VAL A 37 3.94 -0.91 -5.58
CA VAL A 37 4.44 -1.24 -6.92
C VAL A 37 3.29 -1.13 -7.92
N ASP A 38 3.47 -0.28 -8.94
CA ASP A 38 2.56 -0.22 -10.07
C ASP A 38 2.63 -1.52 -10.89
N ARG A 39 1.49 -2.19 -11.06
CA ARG A 39 1.44 -3.43 -11.84
C ARG A 39 1.68 -3.19 -13.33
N PHE A 40 1.38 -2.00 -13.85
CA PHE A 40 1.53 -1.67 -15.27
C PHE A 40 3.01 -1.43 -15.62
N SER A 41 3.64 -0.44 -14.99
CA SER A 41 5.03 -0.04 -15.28
C SER A 41 6.10 -0.82 -14.50
N LYS A 42 5.71 -1.59 -13.47
CA LYS A 42 6.61 -2.22 -12.49
C LYS A 42 7.40 -1.22 -11.64
N THR A 43 7.00 0.05 -11.66
CA THR A 43 7.68 1.11 -10.90
C THR A 43 7.32 1.02 -9.42
N PRO A 44 8.30 0.93 -8.50
CA PRO A 44 8.05 0.98 -7.07
C PRO A 44 8.07 2.42 -6.54
N ILE A 45 7.28 2.66 -5.51
CA ILE A 45 7.36 3.81 -4.60
C ILE A 45 7.72 3.27 -3.21
N PHE A 46 8.78 3.83 -2.63
CA PHE A 46 9.24 3.51 -1.29
C PHE A 46 8.82 4.62 -0.33
N LEU A 47 8.00 4.25 0.65
CA LEU A 47 7.51 5.17 1.68
C LEU A 47 8.11 4.78 3.03
N PRO A 48 9.09 5.55 3.55
CA PRO A 48 9.68 5.31 4.86
C PRO A 48 8.62 5.33 5.96
N SER A 49 8.69 4.36 6.87
CA SER A 49 7.66 4.11 7.87
C SER A 49 8.27 3.49 9.14
N HIS A 50 7.45 3.31 10.17
CA HIS A 50 7.86 2.58 11.37
C HIS A 50 7.17 1.22 11.43
N LYS A 51 7.86 0.22 11.96
CA LYS A 51 7.34 -1.15 12.13
C LYS A 51 6.02 -1.16 12.91
N HIS A 52 5.89 -0.26 13.87
CA HIS A 52 4.74 -0.14 14.76
C HIS A 52 3.70 0.88 14.29
N ASP A 53 3.79 1.40 13.06
CA ASP A 53 2.75 2.24 12.47
C ASP A 53 1.40 1.54 12.58
N THR A 54 0.39 2.27 13.03
CA THR A 54 -0.98 1.77 13.09
C THR A 54 -1.57 1.65 11.68
N ALA A 55 -2.77 1.06 11.60
CA ALA A 55 -3.54 1.07 10.36
C ALA A 55 -3.82 2.50 9.86
N MET A 56 -4.09 3.44 10.78
CA MET A 56 -4.34 4.84 10.47
C MET A 56 -3.09 5.55 9.98
N ASP A 57 -1.94 5.34 10.63
CA ASP A 57 -0.67 5.92 10.18
C ASP A 57 -0.32 5.43 8.77
N THR A 58 -0.54 4.15 8.49
CA THR A 58 -0.33 3.59 7.15
C THR A 58 -1.29 4.19 6.12
N ALA A 59 -2.56 4.37 6.46
CA ALA A 59 -3.54 4.98 5.56
C ALA A 59 -3.18 6.44 5.24
N LEU A 60 -2.80 7.22 6.24
CA LEU A 60 -2.33 8.60 6.07
C LEU A 60 -1.05 8.66 5.25
N LEU A 61 -0.11 7.73 5.45
CA LEU A 61 1.12 7.64 4.66
C LEU A 61 0.82 7.38 3.18
N ILE A 62 -0.08 6.44 2.87
CA ILE A 62 -0.51 6.17 1.50
C ILE A 62 -1.20 7.38 0.90
N TRP A 63 -2.07 8.06 1.64
CA TRP A 63 -2.80 9.24 1.13
C TRP A 63 -1.86 10.41 0.83
N ASN A 64 -1.06 10.80 1.82
CA ASN A 64 -0.24 11.99 1.75
C ASN A 64 0.95 11.84 0.79
N ARG A 65 1.42 10.61 0.55
CA ARG A 65 2.62 10.38 -0.27
C ARG A 65 2.41 9.45 -1.46
N GLY A 66 1.64 8.39 -1.33
CA GLY A 66 1.33 7.49 -2.43
C GLY A 66 0.36 8.14 -3.42
N VAL A 67 -0.91 8.27 -2.99
CA VAL A 67 -2.01 8.80 -3.81
C VAL A 67 -1.73 10.21 -4.31
N SER A 68 -1.10 11.05 -3.49
CA SER A 68 -0.72 12.41 -3.91
C SER A 68 0.25 12.43 -5.09
N CYS A 69 1.07 11.38 -5.29
CA CYS A 69 1.99 11.27 -6.42
C CYS A 69 1.38 10.54 -7.63
N THR A 70 0.44 9.61 -7.40
CA THR A 70 0.01 8.64 -8.43
C THR A 70 -1.45 8.77 -8.84
N GLY A 71 -2.27 9.49 -8.06
CA GLY A 71 -3.72 9.39 -8.08
C GLY A 71 -4.25 8.18 -7.30
N ILE A 72 -5.58 8.08 -7.22
CA ILE A 72 -6.28 7.01 -6.50
C ILE A 72 -6.24 5.72 -7.34
N PHE A 73 -5.80 4.62 -6.71
CA PHE A 73 -5.75 3.30 -7.33
C PHE A 73 -7.17 2.73 -7.56
N LYS A 74 -7.39 1.95 -8.61
CA LYS A 74 -8.66 1.22 -8.80
C LYS A 74 -8.67 -0.11 -8.04
N ASN A 75 -7.53 -0.77 -7.97
CA ASN A 75 -7.34 -1.99 -7.19
C ASN A 75 -6.00 -1.93 -6.44
N SER A 76 -6.01 -2.44 -5.22
CA SER A 76 -4.81 -2.63 -4.42
C SER A 76 -4.73 -4.09 -3.96
N ILE A 77 -3.55 -4.68 -4.09
CA ILE A 77 -3.27 -6.05 -3.70
C ILE A 77 -2.27 -6.00 -2.56
N SER A 78 -2.68 -6.32 -1.34
CA SER A 78 -1.78 -6.40 -0.20
C SER A 78 -1.61 -7.83 0.29
N ASP A 79 -0.61 -8.04 1.13
CA ASP A 79 -0.58 -9.21 2.00
C ASP A 79 -1.70 -9.14 3.06
N ARG A 80 -1.80 -10.18 3.89
CA ARG A 80 -2.81 -10.27 4.97
C ARG A 80 -2.33 -9.62 6.28
N ASP A 81 -1.44 -8.63 6.23
CA ASP A 81 -1.07 -7.88 7.44
C ASP A 81 -2.36 -7.31 8.09
N PRO A 82 -2.58 -7.54 9.41
CA PRO A 82 -3.74 -7.02 10.13
C PRO A 82 -3.99 -5.52 9.94
N LYS A 83 -2.94 -4.76 9.64
CA LYS A 83 -3.05 -3.35 9.31
C LYS A 83 -3.96 -3.13 8.10
N PHE A 84 -3.86 -3.95 7.05
CA PHE A 84 -4.67 -3.84 5.83
C PHE A 84 -6.04 -4.50 5.92
N THR A 85 -6.31 -5.33 6.94
CA THR A 85 -7.61 -6.01 7.14
C THR A 85 -8.54 -5.31 8.13
N SER A 86 -8.09 -4.22 8.76
CA SER A 86 -8.90 -3.48 9.73
C SER A 86 -10.13 -2.80 9.11
N ALA A 87 -11.17 -2.56 9.93
CA ALA A 87 -12.39 -1.88 9.50
C ALA A 87 -12.14 -0.51 8.88
N LEU A 88 -11.09 0.19 9.33
CA LEU A 88 -10.63 1.44 8.73
C LEU A 88 -10.34 1.27 7.23
N TRP A 89 -9.55 0.25 6.88
CA TRP A 89 -9.16 0.02 5.49
C TRP A 89 -10.35 -0.41 4.64
N THR A 90 -11.19 -1.32 5.14
CA THR A 90 -12.40 -1.73 4.43
C THR A 90 -13.30 -0.53 4.11
N ASN A 91 -13.52 0.38 5.07
CA ASN A 91 -14.33 1.58 4.86
C ASN A 91 -13.65 2.57 3.90
N LEU A 92 -12.34 2.75 4.02
CA LEU A 92 -11.55 3.65 3.18
C LEU A 92 -11.56 3.20 1.70
N TYR A 93 -11.39 1.90 1.45
CA TYR A 93 -11.50 1.33 0.11
C TYR A 93 -12.91 1.46 -0.49
N GLN A 94 -13.95 1.27 0.33
CA GLN A 94 -15.33 1.51 -0.10
C GLN A 94 -15.57 2.97 -0.48
N LEU A 95 -15.11 3.92 0.33
CA LEU A 95 -15.24 5.36 0.06
C LEU A 95 -14.56 5.78 -1.24
N PHE A 96 -13.43 5.16 -1.58
CA PHE A 96 -12.68 5.47 -2.80
C PHE A 96 -13.15 4.71 -4.04
N GLY A 97 -14.11 3.79 -3.90
CA GLY A 97 -14.50 2.91 -5.00
C GLY A 97 -13.37 1.97 -5.46
N THR A 98 -12.38 1.76 -4.59
CA THR A 98 -11.18 0.95 -4.86
C THR A 98 -11.39 -0.45 -4.32
N LYS A 99 -11.03 -1.48 -5.09
CA LYS A 99 -11.12 -2.87 -4.63
C LYS A 99 -9.83 -3.30 -3.94
N LEU A 100 -9.92 -3.65 -2.66
CA LEU A 100 -8.85 -4.31 -1.92
C LEU A 100 -8.91 -5.83 -2.17
N SER A 101 -7.79 -6.42 -2.57
CA SER A 101 -7.62 -7.85 -2.72
C SER A 101 -6.44 -8.31 -1.87
N PHE A 102 -6.56 -9.46 -1.22
CA PHE A 102 -5.47 -10.03 -0.43
C PHE A 102 -4.77 -11.13 -1.22
N SER A 103 -3.45 -11.18 -1.16
CA SER A 103 -2.70 -12.32 -1.66
C SER A 103 -3.05 -13.60 -0.88
N THR A 104 -2.92 -14.74 -1.55
CA THR A 104 -2.94 -16.05 -0.91
C THR A 104 -1.50 -16.41 -0.57
N ALA A 105 -1.27 -16.88 0.66
CA ALA A 105 0.00 -17.53 1.01
C ALA A 105 0.22 -18.80 0.18
#